data_AF-A0A1I6PF63-F1
#
_entry.id   AF-A0A1I6PF63-F1
#
_cell.length_a   1.000
_cell.length_b   1.000
_cell.length_c   1.000
_cell.angle_alpha   90.00
_cell.angle_beta   90.00
_cell.angle_gamma   90.00
#
_symmetry.space_group_name_H-M   'P 1'
#
loop_
_entity.id
_entity.type
_entity.pdbx_description
1 polymer ?
#
loop_
_entity_poly.entity_id
_entity_poly.type
_entity_poly.pdbx_seq_one_letter_code
_entity_poly.pdbx_strand_id
1 'polypeptide(L)'
;MVLGVVLALIGGEPGVLANRLANINPYLDMLITSVLFALLYFLSEVIFKGRSIGKFITKTKVVDPYGNTPSLMGTFTRSASRLIPFNGLSFPMGARGWYDALSKTYVVDVYEFEKKKRLFGEFNQIGAGIGR
;
A
#
# COMPACT_ATOMS: atom_id res chain seq x y z
N MET A 1 4.31 -23.04 -5.35
CA MET A 1 5.58 -22.53 -5.95
C MET A 1 6.21 -21.39 -5.14
N VAL A 2 5.49 -20.31 -4.84
CA VAL A 2 6.02 -19.16 -4.08
C VAL A 2 6.27 -19.50 -2.61
N LEU A 3 5.41 -20.31 -1.97
CA LEU A 3 5.64 -20.83 -0.62
C LEU A 3 6.98 -21.58 -0.51
N GLY A 4 7.32 -22.35 -1.55
CA GLY A 4 8.59 -23.04 -1.68
C GLY A 4 9.78 -22.09 -1.82
N VAL A 5 9.64 -21.01 -2.59
CA VAL A 5 10.70 -19.98 -2.71
C VAL A 5 10.91 -19.26 -1.36
N VAL A 6 9.84 -18.90 -0.66
CA VAL A 6 9.93 -18.23 0.65
C VAL A 6 10.57 -19.14 1.71
N LEU A 7 10.19 -20.42 1.78
CA LEU A 7 10.79 -21.38 2.72
C LEU A 7 12.25 -21.72 2.38
N ALA A 8 12.61 -21.80 1.09
CA ALA A 8 13.99 -21.97 0.67
C ALA A 8 14.86 -20.77 1.07
N LEU A 9 14.34 -19.55 0.98
CA LEU A 9 15.04 -18.33 1.41
C LEU A 9 15.22 -18.23 2.94
N ILE A 10 14.38 -18.90 3.73
CA ILE A 10 14.49 -18.98 5.20
C ILE A 10 15.49 -20.08 5.64
N GLY A 11 16.13 -20.78 4.69
CA GLY A 11 17.12 -21.82 4.97
C GLY A 11 16.54 -23.24 5.07
N GLY A 12 15.35 -23.47 4.50
CA GLY A 12 14.77 -24.81 4.44
C GLY A 12 15.53 -25.74 3.50
N GLU A 13 15.87 -26.93 3.98
CA GLU A 13 16.45 -28.03 3.20
C GLU A 13 15.59 -28.34 1.95
N PRO A 14 16.12 -28.16 0.73
CA PRO A 14 15.34 -28.24 -0.52
C PRO A 14 14.72 -29.63 -0.73
N GLY A 15 15.34 -30.70 -0.24
CA GLY A 15 14.84 -32.08 -0.37
C GLY A 15 13.63 -32.41 0.51
N VAL A 16 13.55 -31.83 1.71
CA VAL A 16 12.38 -31.97 2.61
C VAL A 16 11.22 -31.12 2.09
N LEU A 17 11.54 -29.95 1.54
CA LEU A 17 10.59 -28.99 1.00
C LEU A 17 9.91 -29.50 -0.27
N ALA A 18 10.66 -30.10 -1.21
CA ALA A 18 10.12 -30.67 -2.44
C ALA A 18 9.09 -31.79 -2.17
N ASN A 19 9.37 -32.67 -1.20
CA ASN A 19 8.46 -33.76 -0.81
C ASN A 19 7.17 -33.27 -0.14
N ARG A 20 7.24 -32.20 0.65
CA ARG A 20 6.05 -31.58 1.26
C ARG A 20 5.23 -30.77 0.25
N LEU A 21 5.87 -30.07 -0.68
CA LEU A 21 5.19 -29.31 -1.74
C LEU A 21 4.50 -30.22 -2.76
N ALA A 22 5.11 -31.37 -3.11
CA ALA A 22 4.53 -32.32 -4.06
C ALA A 22 3.23 -32.98 -3.54
N ASN A 23 3.03 -33.01 -2.21
CA ASN A 23 1.86 -33.61 -1.57
C ASN A 23 0.76 -32.61 -1.19
N ILE A 24 0.97 -31.30 -1.38
CA ILE A 24 -0.05 -30.29 -1.10
C ILE A 24 -0.95 -30.16 -2.32
N ASN A 25 -2.27 -30.07 -2.08
CA ASN A 25 -3.23 -29.81 -3.13
C ASN A 25 -2.89 -28.45 -3.82
N PRO A 26 -2.68 -28.42 -5.16
CA PRO A 26 -2.23 -27.23 -5.85
C PRO A 26 -3.17 -26.02 -5.70
N TYR A 27 -4.48 -26.26 -5.50
CA TYR A 27 -5.44 -25.19 -5.24
C TYR A 27 -5.25 -24.55 -3.85
N LEU A 28 -4.91 -25.36 -2.83
CA LEU A 28 -4.62 -24.85 -1.49
C LEU A 28 -3.29 -24.10 -1.46
N ASP A 29 -2.26 -24.58 -2.16
CA ASP A 29 -0.97 -23.87 -2.30
C ASP A 29 -1.17 -22.48 -2.93
N MET A 30 -2.01 -22.38 -3.96
CA MET A 30 -2.33 -21.11 -4.63
C MET A 30 -3.06 -20.14 -3.69
N LEU A 31 -4.05 -20.62 -2.94
CA LEU A 31 -4.82 -19.79 -2.01
C LEU A 31 -3.93 -19.30 -0.86
N ILE A 32 -3.18 -20.19 -0.21
CA ILE A 32 -2.26 -19.84 0.87
C ILE A 32 -1.21 -18.84 0.39
N THR A 33 -0.63 -19.08 -0.80
CA THR A 33 0.33 -18.17 -1.42
C THR A 33 -0.27 -16.78 -1.65
N SER A 34 -1.48 -16.68 -2.20
CA SER A 34 -2.13 -15.39 -2.46
C SER A 34 -2.41 -14.60 -1.17
N VAL A 35 -2.83 -15.29 -0.11
CA VAL A 35 -3.11 -14.68 1.19
C VAL A 35 -1.82 -14.20 1.84
N LEU A 36 -0.76 -15.01 1.82
CA LEU A 36 0.56 -14.62 2.33
C LEU A 36 1.13 -13.42 1.57
N PHE A 37 1.01 -13.40 0.25
CA PHE A 37 1.48 -12.27 -0.55
C PHE A 37 0.70 -10.99 -0.22
N ALA A 38 -0.62 -11.07 -0.11
CA ALA A 38 -1.46 -9.94 0.29
C ALA A 38 -1.09 -9.43 1.69
N LEU A 39 -0.83 -10.33 2.65
CA LEU A 39 -0.38 -10.00 4.00
C LEU A 39 1.00 -9.33 3.99
N LEU A 40 1.99 -9.91 3.32
CA LEU A 40 3.33 -9.32 3.23
C LEU A 40 3.29 -7.91 2.62
N TYR A 41 2.49 -7.74 1.58
CA TYR A 41 2.31 -6.43 0.95
C TYR A 41 1.65 -5.44 1.92
N PHE A 42 0.59 -5.85 2.62
CA PHE A 42 -0.08 -5.04 3.63
C PHE A 42 0.87 -4.66 4.78
N LEU A 43 1.61 -5.62 5.34
CA LEU A 43 2.58 -5.38 6.41
C LEU A 43 3.67 -4.41 5.94
N SER A 44 4.19 -4.58 4.73
CA SER A 44 5.18 -3.65 4.18
C SER A 44 4.61 -2.24 4.06
N GLU A 45 3.38 -2.07 3.58
CA GLU A 45 2.75 -0.75 3.44
C GLU A 45 2.47 -0.12 4.80
N VAL A 46 2.16 -0.91 5.84
CA VAL A 46 2.00 -0.44 7.23
C VAL A 46 3.33 0.00 7.85
N ILE A 47 4.38 -0.83 7.76
CA ILE A 47 5.70 -0.56 8.35
C ILE A 47 6.27 0.75 7.79
N PHE A 48 6.11 0.97 6.49
CA PHE A 48 6.60 2.17 5.82
C PHE A 48 5.56 3.32 5.76
N LYS A 49 4.54 3.30 6.63
CA LYS A 49 3.55 4.39 6.79
C LYS A 49 2.87 4.81 5.49
N GLY A 50 2.51 3.84 4.64
CA GLY A 50 1.86 4.06 3.35
C GLY A 50 2.81 4.27 2.17
N ARG A 51 4.13 4.11 2.35
CA ARG A 51 5.13 4.15 1.27
C ARG A 51 5.67 2.75 0.95
N SER A 52 5.65 2.32 -0.30
CA SER A 52 6.44 1.16 -0.73
C SER A 52 7.82 1.65 -1.18
N ILE A 53 8.77 0.73 -1.38
CA ILE A 53 10.11 1.03 -1.93
C ILE A 53 9.99 1.85 -3.23
N GLY A 54 9.06 1.50 -4.11
CA GLY A 54 8.78 2.27 -5.32
C GLY A 54 8.32 3.71 -5.04
N LYS A 55 7.50 3.93 -4.01
CA LYS A 55 7.05 5.28 -3.60
C LYS A 55 8.19 6.13 -3.03
N PHE A 56 9.20 5.51 -2.41
CA PHE A 56 10.42 6.21 -2.02
C PHE A 56 11.22 6.69 -3.23
N ILE A 57 11.33 5.86 -4.26
CA ILE A 57 12.04 6.22 -5.50
C ILE A 57 11.27 7.33 -6.25
N THR A 58 9.95 7.20 -6.39
CA THR A 58 9.12 8.22 -7.06
C THR A 58 8.84 9.45 -6.20
N LYS A 59 9.38 9.53 -4.97
CA LYS A 59 9.16 10.62 -4.01
C LYS A 59 7.67 10.93 -3.78
N THR A 60 6.81 9.92 -3.79
CA THR A 60 5.38 10.07 -3.52
C THR A 60 5.03 9.52 -2.14
N LYS A 61 3.94 10.01 -1.56
CA LYS A 61 3.37 9.47 -0.31
C LYS A 61 1.88 9.34 -0.40
N VAL A 62 1.34 8.39 0.35
CA VAL A 62 -0.10 8.30 0.57
C VAL A 62 -0.46 9.17 1.76
N VAL A 63 -1.49 9.98 1.62
CA VAL A 63 -2.08 10.80 2.69
C VAL A 63 -3.58 10.57 2.79
N ASP A 64 -4.13 10.78 3.97
CA ASP A 64 -5.57 10.86 4.19
C ASP A 64 -6.13 12.21 3.66
N PRO A 65 -7.47 12.43 3.70
CA PRO A 65 -8.07 13.71 3.27
C PRO A 65 -7.60 14.92 4.11
N TYR A 66 -7.04 14.69 5.29
CA TYR A 66 -6.54 15.71 6.20
C TYR A 66 -5.02 15.94 6.06
N GLY A 67 -4.36 15.25 5.12
CA GLY A 67 -2.93 15.39 4.86
C GLY A 67 -2.02 14.63 5.84
N ASN A 68 -2.58 13.76 6.68
CA ASN A 68 -1.86 12.91 7.62
C ASN A 68 -1.51 11.56 7.00
N THR A 69 -0.66 10.80 7.68
CA THR A 69 -0.40 9.40 7.31
C THR A 69 -1.69 8.60 7.38
N PRO A 70 -2.01 7.76 6.38
CA PRO A 70 -3.23 6.98 6.36
C PRO A 70 -3.33 6.10 7.61
N SER A 71 -4.51 6.06 8.20
CA SER A 71 -4.81 5.16 9.32
C SER A 71 -4.62 3.69 8.92
N LEU A 72 -4.34 2.82 9.90
CA LEU A 72 -4.24 1.38 9.72
C LEU A 72 -5.48 0.81 8.99
N MET A 73 -6.67 1.30 9.32
CA MET A 73 -7.91 0.89 8.65
C MET A 73 -8.01 1.38 7.20
N GLY A 74 -7.47 2.56 6.90
CA GLY A 74 -7.38 3.05 5.52
C GLY A 74 -6.43 2.20 4.68
N THR A 75 -5.29 1.83 5.25
CA THR A 75 -4.29 0.94 4.61
C THR A 75 -4.83 -0.47 4.40
N PHE A 76 -5.62 -0.98 5.35
CA PHE A 76 -6.25 -2.30 5.25
C PHE A 76 -7.31 -2.32 4.14
N THR A 77 -8.21 -1.33 4.13
CA THR A 77 -9.24 -1.18 3.10
C THR A 77 -8.61 -1.04 1.71
N ARG A 78 -7.50 -0.32 1.60
CA ARG A 78 -6.72 -0.17 0.38
C ARG A 78 -6.09 -1.49 -0.09
N SER A 79 -5.60 -2.31 0.84
CA SER A 79 -5.01 -3.61 0.50
C SER A 79 -6.09 -4.64 0.14
N ALA A 80 -7.21 -4.65 0.86
CA ALA A 80 -8.37 -5.51 0.56
C ALA A 80 -9.00 -5.17 -0.79
N SER A 81 -9.14 -3.87 -1.13
CA SER A 81 -9.70 -3.43 -2.41
C SER A 81 -8.81 -3.72 -3.63
N ARG A 82 -7.52 -4.02 -3.44
CA ARG A 82 -6.64 -4.52 -4.53
C ARG A 82 -6.88 -5.98 -4.87
N LEU A 83 -7.56 -6.74 -4.00
CA LEU A 83 -7.98 -8.12 -4.27
C LEU A 83 -9.15 -8.19 -5.26
N ILE A 84 -9.74 -7.04 -5.63
CA ILE A 84 -10.83 -6.96 -6.60
C ILE A 84 -10.27 -7.21 -8.01
N PRO A 85 -10.71 -8.25 -8.73
CA PRO A 85 -10.10 -8.69 -9.99
C PRO A 85 -10.18 -7.66 -11.14
N PHE A 86 -11.12 -6.71 -11.09
CA PHE A 86 -11.30 -5.67 -12.11
C PHE A 86 -10.65 -4.32 -11.77
N ASN A 87 -9.77 -4.28 -10.76
CA ASN A 87 -9.16 -3.04 -10.30
C ASN A 87 -8.36 -2.29 -11.38
N GLY A 88 -7.79 -2.99 -12.37
CA GLY A 88 -7.07 -2.37 -13.49
C GLY A 88 -7.95 -1.52 -14.41
N LEU A 89 -9.25 -1.78 -14.47
CA LEU A 89 -10.22 -0.99 -15.25
C LEU A 89 -10.69 0.27 -14.53
N SER A 90 -10.27 0.48 -13.27
CA SER A 90 -10.68 1.64 -12.50
C SER A 90 -10.04 2.96 -12.96
N PHE A 91 -8.82 2.90 -13.53
CA PHE A 91 -8.09 4.08 -14.00
C PHE A 91 -8.70 4.76 -15.24
N PRO A 92 -9.17 4.02 -16.26
CA PRO A 92 -9.90 4.60 -17.38
C PRO A 92 -11.28 5.16 -17.00
N MET A 93 -11.91 4.63 -15.94
CA MET A 93 -13.29 4.99 -15.55
C MET A 93 -13.36 6.12 -14.49
N GLY A 94 -12.22 6.63 -14.03
CA GLY A 94 -12.19 7.77 -13.11
C GLY A 94 -10.77 8.26 -12.82
N ALA A 95 -10.64 9.53 -12.45
CA ALA A 95 -9.36 10.13 -12.04
C ALA A 95 -8.75 9.52 -10.76
N ARG A 96 -9.47 8.59 -10.11
CA ARG A 96 -9.06 7.90 -8.88
C ARG A 96 -9.32 6.41 -9.02
N GLY A 97 -8.31 5.58 -8.71
CA GLY A 97 -8.48 4.13 -8.66
C GLY A 97 -9.51 3.72 -7.59
N TRP A 98 -10.22 2.62 -7.80
CA TRP A 98 -11.28 2.19 -6.87
C TRP A 98 -10.76 1.96 -5.45
N TYR A 99 -9.52 1.48 -5.30
CA TYR A 99 -8.87 1.35 -4.00
C TYR A 99 -8.59 2.71 -3.32
N ASP A 100 -8.27 3.75 -4.08
CA ASP A 100 -8.04 5.11 -3.57
C ASP A 100 -9.37 5.75 -3.14
N ALA A 101 -10.43 5.53 -3.92
CA ALA A 101 -11.78 5.99 -3.59
C ALA A 101 -12.33 5.31 -2.33
N LEU A 102 -12.22 3.99 -2.24
CA LEU A 102 -12.72 3.20 -1.11
C LEU A 102 -11.95 3.49 0.19
N SER A 103 -10.64 3.66 0.11
CA SER A 103 -9.81 3.99 1.28
C SER A 103 -9.80 5.48 1.63
N LYS A 104 -10.41 6.34 0.79
CA LYS A 104 -10.35 7.80 0.89
C LYS A 104 -8.92 8.32 1.01
N THR A 105 -7.97 7.67 0.36
CA THR A 105 -6.55 8.05 0.40
C THR A 105 -6.09 8.66 -0.90
N TYR A 106 -5.05 9.50 -0.81
CA TYR A 106 -4.50 10.26 -1.92
C TYR A 106 -3.01 10.00 -2.07
N VAL A 107 -2.54 9.84 -3.30
CA VAL A 107 -1.11 9.82 -3.60
C VAL A 107 -0.69 11.24 -3.98
N VAL A 108 0.27 11.79 -3.24
CA VAL A 108 0.80 13.14 -3.47
C VAL A 108 2.32 13.11 -3.60
N ASP A 109 2.86 14.01 -4.41
CA ASP A 109 4.29 14.31 -4.40
C ASP A 109 4.66 14.96 -3.06
N VAL A 110 5.75 14.50 -2.47
CA VAL A 110 6.14 14.88 -1.11
C VAL A 110 6.60 16.33 -1.07
N TYR A 111 7.37 16.75 -2.06
CA TYR A 111 7.93 18.09 -2.13
C TYR A 111 6.84 19.14 -2.39
N GLU A 112 5.98 18.89 -3.38
CA GLU A 112 4.85 19.80 -3.66
C GLU A 112 3.89 19.89 -2.48
N PHE A 113 3.60 18.76 -1.84
CA PHE A 113 2.71 18.72 -0.68
C PHE A 113 3.27 19.54 0.49
N GLU A 114 4.54 19.40 0.81
CA GLU A 114 5.18 20.16 1.90
C GLU A 114 5.27 21.65 1.57
N LYS A 115 5.59 22.01 0.32
CA LYS A 115 5.60 23.41 -0.14
C LYS A 115 4.22 24.05 0.00
N LYS A 116 3.15 23.38 -0.46
CA LYS A 116 1.78 23.88 -0.33
C LYS A 116 1.34 23.98 1.13
N LYS A 117 1.68 22.99 1.96
CA LYS A 117 1.37 23.00 3.40
C LYS A 117 2.04 24.18 4.11
N ARG A 118 3.30 24.47 3.79
CA ARG A 118 4.04 25.62 4.32
C ARG A 118 3.41 26.94 3.88
N LEU A 119 3.16 27.10 2.58
CA LEU A 119 2.55 28.32 2.02
C LEU A 119 1.18 28.60 2.65
N PHE A 120 0.35 27.57 2.84
CA PHE A 120 -0.95 27.70 3.49
C PHE A 120 -0.81 28.11 4.97
N GLY A 121 0.20 27.59 5.67
CA GLY A 121 0.51 28.00 7.04
C GLY A 121 0.94 29.47 7.13
N GLU A 122 1.80 29.91 6.22
CA GLU A 122 2.25 31.32 6.12
C GLU A 122 1.07 32.27 5.82
N PHE A 123 0.18 31.89 4.90
CA PHE A 123 -1.02 32.67 4.58
C PHE A 123 -1.96 32.85 5.79
N ASN A 124 -2.19 31.79 6.56
CA ASN A 124 -3.03 31.85 7.77
C ASN A 124 -2.41 32.75 8.86
N GLN A 125 -1.09 32.79 8.99
CA GLN A 125 -0.41 33.68 9.94
C GLN A 125 -0.55 35.15 9.54
N ILE A 126 -0.49 35.45 8.24
CA ILE A 126 -0.71 36.81 7.72
C ILE A 126 -2.16 37.26 7.97
N GLY A 127 -3.14 36.40 7.68
CA GLY A 127 -4.56 36.69 7.94
C GLY A 127 -4.89 36.87 9.43
N ALA A 128 -4.25 36.10 10.32
CA ALA A 128 -4.41 36.24 11.76
C ALA A 128 -3.83 37.55 12.33
N GLY A 129 -2.85 38.16 11.64
CA GLY A 129 -2.28 39.45 12.02
C GLY A 129 -3.10 40.67 11.57
N ILE A 130 -3.96 40.52 10.57
CA ILE A 130 -4.78 41.62 10.01
C ILE A 130 -6.12 41.78 10.76
N GLY A 131 -6.54 40.78 11.54
CA GLY A 131 -7.81 40.78 12.30
C GLY A 131 -7.73 41.37 13.71
N ARG A 132 -6.69 42.15 14.05
CA ARG A 132 -6.55 42.87 15.32
C ARG A 132 -6.44 44.37 15.09
#